data_AF-A0A1G0XUJ8-F1
#
_entry.id   AF-A0A1G0XUJ8-F1
#
_cell.length_a   1.000
_cell.length_b   1.000
_cell.length_c   1.000
_cell.angle_alpha   90.00
_cell.angle_beta   90.00
_cell.angle_gamma   90.00
#
_symmetry.space_group_name_H-M   'P 1'
#
loop_
_entity.id
_entity.type
_entity.pdbx_description
1 polymer ?
#
loop_
_entity_poly.entity_id
_entity_poly.type
_entity_poly.pdbx_seq_one_letter_code
_entity_poly.pdbx_strand_id
1 'polypeptide(L)'
;MDRSTEKKLTESAVDLGNNGKSDAVPELLGLTASESFHVKRLAVSALGKLAGTANSAEVVPVLLKCLGDSNPQVRQYAMKSLIAYGADSEKALCDLQDIAANPSEKDYNRTLAEKAVSVISEAVRIRLEKTESKCQRCSVKINVGEFARSMKAFQRTYCDKCFDEVFLKRRNYDTEIEDKKTIETRSGTLVQSDGERIIADFLHSKNISKLPIRRTDQDHRRICHPSGFLPS
;
A
#
# COMPACT_ATOMS: atom_id res chain seq x y z
N MET A 1 -5.24 -38.14 -20.55
CA MET A 1 -3.94 -37.44 -20.69
C MET A 1 -2.83 -38.43 -20.37
N ASP A 2 -1.75 -38.47 -21.16
CA ASP A 2 -0.61 -39.36 -20.87
C ASP A 2 0.24 -38.79 -19.71
N ARG A 3 0.88 -39.66 -18.93
CA ARG A 3 1.67 -39.28 -17.75
C ARG A 3 2.85 -38.38 -18.10
N SER A 4 3.46 -38.55 -19.27
CA SER A 4 4.55 -37.69 -19.73
C SER A 4 4.04 -36.28 -20.04
N THR A 5 2.87 -36.19 -20.69
CA THR A 5 2.24 -34.90 -21.01
C THR A 5 1.79 -34.15 -19.76
N GLU A 6 1.19 -34.86 -18.79
CA GLU A 6 0.81 -34.27 -17.50
C GLU A 6 2.03 -33.68 -16.80
N LYS A 7 3.11 -34.46 -16.69
CA LYS A 7 4.35 -34.02 -16.03
C LYS A 7 4.90 -32.73 -16.65
N LYS A 8 5.00 -32.68 -17.99
CA LYS A 8 5.49 -31.48 -18.70
C LYS A 8 4.61 -30.25 -18.43
N LEU A 9 3.29 -30.41 -18.44
CA LEU A 9 2.36 -29.31 -18.16
C LEU A 9 2.43 -28.85 -16.70
N THR A 10 2.62 -29.78 -15.77
CA THR A 10 2.81 -29.42 -14.35
C THR A 10 4.12 -28.66 -14.12
N GLU A 11 5.20 -29.06 -14.79
CA GLU A 11 6.50 -28.36 -14.74
C GLU A 11 6.37 -26.96 -15.35
N SER A 12 5.76 -26.84 -16.53
CA SER A 12 5.51 -25.53 -17.17
C SER A 12 4.72 -24.59 -16.24
N ALA A 13 3.61 -25.07 -15.65
CA ALA A 13 2.81 -24.25 -14.73
C ALA A 13 3.62 -23.73 -13.53
N VAL A 14 4.51 -24.56 -12.98
CA VAL A 14 5.37 -24.18 -11.85
C VAL A 14 6.40 -23.15 -12.28
N ASP A 15 7.07 -23.36 -13.42
CA ASP A 15 8.11 -22.48 -13.93
C ASP A 15 7.54 -21.09 -14.28
N LEU A 16 6.40 -21.04 -14.97
CA LEU A 16 5.68 -19.81 -15.27
C LEU A 16 5.32 -19.02 -14.00
N GLY A 17 4.80 -19.72 -12.98
CA GLY A 17 4.47 -19.11 -11.70
C GLY A 17 5.68 -18.61 -10.91
N ASN A 18 6.82 -19.30 -11.02
CA ASN A 18 8.07 -18.89 -10.36
C ASN A 18 8.76 -17.72 -11.08
N ASN A 19 8.62 -17.63 -12.39
CA ASN A 19 9.14 -16.52 -13.19
C ASN A 19 8.45 -15.19 -12.88
N GLY A 20 7.20 -15.22 -12.38
CA GLY A 20 6.49 -14.04 -11.88
C GLY A 20 6.11 -12.99 -12.95
N LYS A 21 6.22 -13.33 -14.24
CA LYS A 21 5.93 -12.43 -15.36
C LYS A 21 4.45 -12.48 -15.73
N SER A 22 3.83 -11.32 -15.92
CA SER A 22 2.43 -11.17 -16.36
C SER A 22 2.17 -11.80 -17.73
N ASP A 23 3.19 -11.87 -18.60
CA ASP A 23 3.07 -12.45 -19.95
C ASP A 23 2.72 -13.95 -19.92
N ALA A 24 2.91 -14.61 -18.79
CA ALA A 24 2.54 -16.01 -18.58
C ALA A 24 1.03 -16.22 -18.34
N VAL A 25 0.26 -15.17 -18.07
CA VAL A 25 -1.16 -15.26 -17.71
C VAL A 25 -1.98 -16.02 -18.76
N PRO A 26 -1.91 -15.71 -20.07
CA PRO A 26 -2.71 -16.43 -21.06
C PRO A 26 -2.45 -17.94 -21.10
N GLU A 27 -1.18 -18.35 -20.98
CA GLU A 27 -0.81 -19.77 -20.94
C GLU A 27 -1.35 -20.44 -19.67
N LEU A 28 -1.16 -19.81 -18.51
CA LEU A 28 -1.67 -20.31 -17.23
C LEU A 28 -3.20 -20.42 -17.23
N LEU A 29 -3.91 -19.45 -17.80
CA LEU A 29 -5.37 -19.51 -17.98
C LEU A 29 -5.76 -20.73 -18.83
N GLY A 30 -5.04 -21.01 -19.92
CA GLY A 30 -5.23 -22.22 -20.72
C GLY A 30 -5.05 -23.51 -19.91
N LEU A 31 -4.03 -23.56 -19.04
CA LEU A 31 -3.77 -24.73 -18.19
C LEU A 31 -4.85 -24.97 -17.13
N THR A 32 -5.63 -23.95 -16.73
CA THR A 32 -6.77 -24.14 -15.81
C THR A 32 -7.92 -24.95 -16.42
N ALA A 33 -7.96 -25.08 -17.75
CA ALA A 33 -8.94 -25.90 -18.47
C ALA A 33 -8.48 -27.35 -18.70
N SER A 34 -7.33 -27.75 -18.16
CA SER A 34 -6.81 -29.11 -18.31
C SER A 34 -7.71 -30.16 -17.64
N GLU A 35 -7.83 -31.34 -18.25
CA GLU A 35 -8.51 -32.50 -17.65
C GLU A 35 -7.81 -32.99 -16.37
N SER A 36 -6.50 -32.76 -16.26
CA SER A 36 -5.73 -33.17 -15.09
C SER A 36 -5.89 -32.17 -13.95
N PHE A 37 -6.42 -32.63 -12.82
CA PHE A 37 -6.51 -31.81 -11.60
C PHE A 37 -5.13 -31.39 -11.07
N HIS A 38 -4.07 -32.16 -11.35
CA HIS A 38 -2.70 -31.81 -10.98
C HIS A 38 -2.20 -30.59 -11.76
N VAL A 39 -2.49 -30.53 -13.06
CA VAL A 39 -2.19 -29.36 -13.90
C VAL A 39 -3.03 -28.17 -13.46
N LYS A 40 -4.35 -28.35 -13.30
CA LYS A 40 -5.27 -27.29 -12.89
C LYS A 40 -4.86 -26.63 -11.58
N ARG A 41 -4.61 -27.41 -10.52
CA ARG A 41 -4.27 -26.84 -9.20
C ARG A 41 -2.95 -26.04 -9.25
N LEU A 42 -1.98 -26.47 -10.06
CA LEU A 42 -0.70 -25.78 -10.19
C LEU A 42 -0.82 -24.51 -11.03
N ALA A 43 -1.59 -24.54 -12.11
CA ALA A 43 -1.91 -23.36 -12.89
C ALA A 43 -2.63 -22.30 -12.05
N VAL A 44 -3.65 -22.71 -11.29
CA VAL A 44 -4.36 -21.83 -10.34
C VAL A 44 -3.40 -21.27 -9.29
N SER A 45 -2.54 -22.11 -8.70
CA SER A 45 -1.53 -21.63 -7.75
C SER A 45 -0.56 -20.61 -8.35
N ALA A 46 -0.15 -20.79 -9.61
CA ALA A 46 0.74 -19.88 -10.31
C ALA A 46 0.06 -18.54 -10.60
N LEU A 47 -1.22 -18.54 -11.00
CA LEU A 47 -2.02 -17.32 -11.15
C LEU A 47 -2.14 -16.53 -9.84
N GLY A 48 -2.22 -17.21 -8.70
CA GLY A 48 -2.19 -16.58 -7.38
C GLY A 48 -0.84 -15.93 -7.05
N LYS A 49 0.30 -16.50 -7.47
CA LYS A 49 1.63 -15.89 -7.29
C LYS A 49 1.81 -14.62 -8.11
N LEU A 50 1.07 -14.49 -9.21
CA LEU A 50 1.07 -13.32 -10.08
C LEU A 50 0.11 -12.22 -9.59
N ALA A 51 -0.53 -12.40 -8.44
CA ALA A 51 -1.33 -11.34 -7.83
C ALA A 51 -0.47 -10.09 -7.59
N GLY A 52 -0.94 -8.94 -8.07
CA GLY A 52 -0.23 -7.66 -8.02
C GLY A 52 0.52 -7.28 -9.31
N THR A 53 0.81 -8.23 -10.20
CA THR A 53 1.37 -7.94 -11.54
C THR A 53 0.40 -8.30 -12.67
N ALA A 54 -0.40 -9.35 -12.50
CA ALA A 54 -1.43 -9.75 -13.46
C ALA A 54 -2.69 -8.87 -13.38
N ASN A 55 -3.35 -8.70 -14.52
CA ASN A 55 -4.64 -8.03 -14.61
C ASN A 55 -5.72 -8.85 -13.90
N SER A 56 -6.23 -8.35 -12.78
CA SER A 56 -7.25 -9.04 -11.98
C SER A 56 -8.55 -9.26 -12.74
N ALA A 57 -8.90 -8.38 -13.69
CA ALA A 57 -10.11 -8.51 -14.50
C ALA A 57 -10.11 -9.77 -15.40
N GLU A 58 -8.93 -10.24 -15.81
CA GLU A 58 -8.77 -11.45 -16.62
C GLU A 58 -8.71 -12.71 -15.76
N VAL A 59 -8.04 -12.63 -14.61
CA VAL A 59 -7.74 -13.81 -13.78
C VAL A 59 -8.88 -14.17 -12.83
N VAL A 60 -9.48 -13.19 -12.14
CA VAL A 60 -10.49 -13.43 -11.10
C VAL A 60 -11.70 -14.22 -11.62
N PRO A 61 -12.28 -13.95 -12.81
CA PRO A 61 -13.40 -14.76 -13.34
C PRO A 61 -13.06 -16.25 -13.50
N VAL A 62 -11.83 -16.57 -13.89
CA VAL A 62 -11.37 -17.96 -14.03
C VAL A 62 -11.17 -18.61 -12.67
N LEU A 63 -10.64 -17.88 -11.69
CA LEU A 63 -10.52 -18.37 -10.31
C LEU A 63 -11.90 -18.65 -9.69
N LEU A 64 -12.91 -17.82 -9.94
CA LEU A 64 -14.29 -18.06 -9.52
C LEU A 64 -14.82 -19.36 -10.12
N LYS A 65 -14.59 -19.61 -11.41
CA LYS A 65 -14.96 -20.89 -12.04
C LYS A 65 -14.28 -22.09 -11.36
N CYS A 66 -13.02 -21.95 -10.96
CA CYS A 66 -12.28 -22.99 -10.26
C CYS A 66 -12.79 -23.27 -8.82
N LEU A 67 -13.59 -22.38 -8.21
CA LEU A 67 -14.28 -22.68 -6.95
C LEU A 67 -15.34 -23.78 -7.13
N GLY A 68 -15.86 -23.99 -8.33
CA GLY A 68 -16.78 -25.08 -8.66
C GLY A 68 -16.12 -26.36 -9.16
N ASP A 69 -14.79 -26.48 -9.13
CA ASP A 69 -14.09 -27.67 -9.64
C ASP A 69 -14.45 -28.91 -8.84
N SER A 70 -14.53 -30.07 -9.49
CA SER A 70 -14.86 -31.35 -8.82
C SER A 70 -13.79 -31.77 -7.81
N ASN A 71 -12.52 -31.40 -8.04
CA ASN A 71 -11.42 -31.74 -7.16
C ASN A 71 -11.28 -30.71 -6.01
N PRO A 72 -11.37 -31.15 -4.73
CA PRO A 72 -11.27 -30.26 -3.59
C PRO A 72 -9.95 -29.49 -3.49
N GLN A 73 -8.85 -30.02 -4.03
CA GLN A 73 -7.56 -29.31 -4.02
C GLN A 73 -7.58 -28.13 -5.01
N VAL A 74 -8.22 -28.28 -6.17
CA VAL A 74 -8.34 -27.16 -7.12
C VAL A 74 -9.13 -26.02 -6.48
N ARG A 75 -10.24 -26.32 -5.82
CA ARG A 75 -11.02 -25.34 -5.04
C ARG A 75 -10.17 -24.68 -3.96
N GLN A 76 -9.35 -25.44 -3.23
CA GLN A 76 -8.45 -24.90 -2.22
C GLN A 76 -7.49 -23.85 -2.78
N TYR A 77 -6.84 -24.16 -3.91
CA TYR A 77 -5.88 -23.25 -4.54
C TYR A 77 -6.58 -22.04 -5.18
N ALA A 78 -7.81 -22.20 -5.66
CA ALA A 78 -8.61 -21.08 -6.15
C ALA A 78 -8.89 -20.08 -5.01
N MET A 79 -9.31 -20.56 -3.83
CA MET A 79 -9.50 -19.72 -2.65
C MET A 79 -8.20 -19.00 -2.23
N LYS A 80 -7.07 -19.70 -2.17
CA LYS A 80 -5.77 -19.07 -1.85
C LYS A 80 -5.40 -17.98 -2.85
N SER A 81 -5.67 -18.21 -4.13
CA SER A 81 -5.37 -17.24 -5.19
C SER A 81 -6.29 -16.03 -5.10
N LEU A 82 -7.59 -16.22 -4.86
CA LEU A 82 -8.55 -15.14 -4.65
C LEU A 82 -8.17 -14.26 -3.45
N ILE A 83 -7.67 -14.85 -2.36
CA ILE A 83 -7.10 -14.12 -1.23
C ILE A 83 -5.94 -13.22 -1.69
N ALA A 84 -5.05 -13.73 -2.54
CA ALA A 84 -3.90 -12.96 -3.04
C ALA A 84 -4.32 -11.75 -3.91
N TYR A 85 -5.40 -11.88 -4.69
CA TYR A 85 -6.00 -10.76 -5.43
C TYR A 85 -6.78 -9.78 -4.54
N GLY A 86 -7.03 -10.13 -3.27
CA GLY A 86 -7.55 -9.22 -2.26
C GLY A 86 -8.89 -8.60 -2.64
N ALA A 87 -8.94 -7.26 -2.61
CA ALA A 87 -10.18 -6.51 -2.79
C ALA A 87 -10.77 -6.62 -4.21
N ASP A 88 -9.98 -7.01 -5.21
CA ASP A 88 -10.44 -7.25 -6.58
C ASP A 88 -11.29 -8.53 -6.68
N SER A 89 -11.14 -9.44 -5.70
CA SER A 89 -11.90 -10.68 -5.57
C SER A 89 -13.22 -10.50 -4.82
N GLU A 90 -13.72 -9.27 -4.66
CA GLU A 90 -14.97 -8.98 -3.93
C GLU A 90 -16.16 -9.84 -4.38
N LYS A 91 -16.25 -10.13 -5.69
CA LYS A 91 -17.30 -10.97 -6.27
C LYS A 91 -17.30 -12.42 -5.75
N ALA A 92 -16.18 -12.89 -5.19
CA ALA A 92 -16.07 -14.25 -4.65
C ALA A 92 -16.73 -14.42 -3.28
N LEU A 93 -17.12 -13.34 -2.60
CA LEU A 93 -17.59 -13.41 -1.22
C LEU A 93 -18.79 -14.34 -1.03
N CYS A 94 -19.77 -14.30 -1.94
CA CYS A 94 -20.93 -15.19 -1.88
C CYS A 94 -20.53 -16.66 -2.07
N ASP A 95 -19.76 -16.98 -3.10
CA ASP A 95 -19.31 -18.35 -3.37
C ASP A 95 -18.47 -18.92 -2.21
N LEU A 96 -17.63 -18.09 -1.58
CA LEU A 96 -16.83 -18.48 -0.42
C LEU A 96 -17.70 -18.73 0.83
N GLN A 97 -18.76 -17.94 1.03
CA GLN A 97 -19.73 -18.19 2.11
C GLN A 97 -20.47 -19.51 1.90
N ASP A 98 -20.88 -19.80 0.67
CA ASP A 98 -21.53 -21.06 0.32
C ASP A 98 -20.59 -22.27 0.56
N ILE A 99 -19.32 -22.16 0.18
CA ILE A 99 -18.30 -23.20 0.45
C ILE A 99 -18.07 -23.40 1.95
N ALA A 100 -18.03 -22.31 2.73
CA ALA A 100 -17.87 -22.38 4.19
C ALA A 100 -19.06 -23.08 4.86
N ALA A 101 -20.28 -22.82 4.38
CA ALA A 101 -21.51 -23.39 4.92
C ALA A 101 -21.78 -24.84 4.45
N ASN A 102 -21.16 -25.28 3.35
CA ASN A 102 -21.42 -26.59 2.75
C ASN A 102 -20.85 -27.76 3.59
N PRO A 103 -21.69 -28.62 4.20
CA PRO A 103 -21.22 -29.73 5.03
C PRO A 103 -20.50 -30.84 4.23
N SER A 104 -20.75 -30.93 2.91
CA SER A 104 -20.11 -31.92 2.03
C SER A 104 -18.69 -31.54 1.62
N GLU A 105 -18.32 -30.28 1.81
CA GLU A 105 -16.99 -29.77 1.51
C GLU A 105 -15.97 -30.27 2.54
N LYS A 106 -14.70 -30.40 2.12
CA LYS A 106 -13.62 -30.80 3.02
C LYS A 106 -13.42 -29.75 4.12
N ASP A 107 -13.18 -30.19 5.36
CA ASP A 107 -13.01 -29.27 6.51
C ASP A 107 -11.91 -28.23 6.29
N TYR A 108 -10.80 -28.61 5.65
CA TYR A 108 -9.72 -27.68 5.30
C TYR A 108 -10.14 -26.62 4.28
N ASN A 109 -11.14 -26.91 3.45
CA ASN A 109 -11.70 -25.96 2.48
C ASN A 109 -12.70 -25.04 3.16
N ARG A 110 -13.59 -25.56 4.03
CA ARG A 110 -14.53 -24.71 4.78
C ARG A 110 -13.80 -23.68 5.65
N THR A 111 -12.81 -24.14 6.42
CA THR A 111 -11.99 -23.26 7.28
C THR A 111 -11.16 -22.24 6.48
N LEU A 112 -10.72 -22.61 5.28
CA LEU A 112 -10.03 -21.68 4.38
C LEU A 112 -11.01 -20.65 3.79
N ALA A 113 -12.22 -21.07 3.44
CA ALA A 113 -13.26 -20.20 2.92
C ALA A 113 -13.68 -19.14 3.95
N GLU A 114 -13.88 -19.51 5.22
CA GLU A 114 -14.13 -18.57 6.33
C GLU A 114 -13.02 -17.52 6.45
N LYS A 115 -11.75 -17.96 6.39
CA LYS A 115 -10.59 -17.06 6.40
C LYS A 115 -10.58 -16.16 5.17
N ALA A 116 -10.88 -16.70 3.99
CA ALA A 116 -10.93 -15.96 2.75
C ALA A 116 -11.98 -14.84 2.81
N VAL A 117 -13.19 -15.14 3.31
CA VAL A 117 -14.26 -14.15 3.50
C VAL A 117 -13.79 -13.03 4.41
N SER A 118 -13.19 -13.34 5.55
CA SER A 118 -12.67 -12.34 6.49
C SER A 118 -11.61 -11.44 5.85
N VAL A 119 -10.60 -12.04 5.20
CA VAL A 119 -9.49 -11.30 4.59
C VAL A 119 -9.95 -10.43 3.41
N ILE A 120 -10.80 -10.96 2.52
CA ILE A 120 -11.27 -10.22 1.35
C ILE A 120 -12.21 -9.09 1.79
N SER A 121 -13.11 -9.34 2.75
CA SER A 121 -14.01 -8.29 3.28
C SER A 121 -13.22 -7.13 3.89
N GLU A 122 -12.17 -7.44 4.65
CA GLU A 122 -11.27 -6.44 5.21
C GLU A 122 -10.53 -5.66 4.12
N ALA A 123 -10.02 -6.35 3.10
CA ALA A 123 -9.36 -5.71 1.96
C ALA A 123 -10.31 -4.76 1.20
N VAL A 124 -11.57 -5.15 1.02
CA VAL A 124 -12.62 -4.30 0.42
C VAL A 124 -12.89 -3.09 1.30
N ARG A 125 -13.02 -3.26 2.62
CA ARG A 125 -13.19 -2.15 3.57
C ARG A 125 -12.05 -1.14 3.46
N ILE A 126 -10.80 -1.61 3.51
CA ILE A 126 -9.60 -0.75 3.39
C ILE A 126 -9.58 -0.02 2.04
N ARG A 127 -9.97 -0.69 0.94
CA ARG A 127 -10.07 -0.06 -0.38
C ARG A 127 -11.09 1.09 -0.37
N LEU A 128 -12.26 0.88 0.22
CA LEU A 128 -13.29 1.91 0.34
C LEU A 128 -12.84 3.06 1.26
N GLU A 129 -12.26 2.78 2.43
CA GLU A 129 -11.75 3.80 3.36
C GLU A 129 -10.68 4.68 2.71
N LYS A 130 -9.74 4.09 1.94
CA LYS A 130 -8.73 4.85 1.19
C LYS A 130 -9.36 5.81 0.18
N THR A 131 -10.44 5.39 -0.49
CA THR A 131 -11.18 6.27 -1.42
C THR A 131 -11.93 7.40 -0.69
N GLU A 132 -12.21 7.25 0.59
CA GLU A 132 -12.98 8.21 1.39
C GLU A 132 -12.13 9.00 2.39
N SER A 133 -10.84 9.22 2.12
CA SER A 133 -10.00 10.05 2.98
C SER A 133 -10.67 11.41 3.23
N LYS A 134 -10.80 11.81 4.49
CA LYS A 134 -11.41 13.09 4.91
C LYS A 134 -10.37 13.97 5.60
N CYS A 135 -10.55 15.28 5.45
CA CYS A 135 -9.79 16.27 6.19
C CYS A 135 -10.07 16.15 7.69
N GLN A 136 -9.04 16.01 8.52
CA GLN A 136 -9.17 15.93 9.99
C GLN A 136 -9.76 17.19 10.64
N ARG A 137 -9.72 18.33 9.94
CA ARG A 137 -10.13 19.62 10.50
C ARG A 137 -11.55 20.02 10.12
N CYS A 138 -11.96 19.75 8.88
CA CYS A 138 -13.27 20.17 8.38
C CYS A 138 -14.13 18.99 7.86
N SER A 139 -13.62 17.75 7.94
CA SER A 139 -14.31 16.51 7.55
C SER A 139 -14.73 16.42 6.08
N VAL A 140 -14.29 17.35 5.23
CA VAL A 140 -14.51 17.32 3.78
C VAL A 140 -13.73 16.15 3.15
N LYS A 141 -14.33 15.46 2.19
CA LYS A 141 -13.65 14.42 1.39
C LYS A 141 -12.49 15.03 0.63
N ILE A 142 -11.31 14.44 0.73
CA ILE A 142 -10.09 14.91 0.09
C ILE A 142 -9.69 13.97 -1.04
N ASN A 143 -9.12 14.54 -2.10
CA ASN A 143 -8.61 13.75 -3.22
C ASN A 143 -7.22 13.16 -2.90
N VAL A 144 -6.74 12.26 -3.77
CA VAL A 144 -5.44 11.58 -3.60
C VAL A 144 -4.26 12.58 -3.56
N GLY A 145 -4.32 13.66 -4.34
CA GLY A 145 -3.29 14.70 -4.37
C GLY A 145 -3.21 15.53 -3.09
N GLU A 146 -4.37 15.93 -2.55
CA GLU A 146 -4.49 16.61 -1.24
C GLU A 146 -3.97 15.73 -0.10
N PHE A 147 -4.36 14.45 -0.10
CA PHE A 147 -3.89 13.47 0.87
C PHE A 147 -2.36 13.34 0.83
N ALA A 148 -1.76 13.14 -0.35
CA ALA A 148 -0.32 12.97 -0.49
C ALA A 148 0.46 14.22 -0.06
N ARG A 149 0.00 15.41 -0.45
CA ARG A 149 0.62 16.68 -0.06
C ARG A 149 0.57 16.88 1.46
N SER A 150 -0.61 16.69 2.06
CA SER A 150 -0.81 16.88 3.49
C SER A 150 -0.03 15.86 4.32
N MET A 151 -0.01 14.59 3.90
CA MET A 151 0.75 13.55 4.58
C MET A 151 2.25 13.82 4.55
N LYS A 152 2.79 14.34 3.43
CA LYS A 152 4.20 14.72 3.31
C LYS A 152 4.59 15.90 4.20
N ALA A 153 3.74 16.92 4.32
CA ALA A 153 4.07 18.13 5.08
C ALA A 153 3.80 18.00 6.59
N PHE A 154 2.74 17.29 6.97
CA PHE A 154 2.22 17.30 8.34
C PHE A 154 2.00 15.92 8.96
N GLN A 155 2.16 14.82 8.21
CA GLN A 155 1.76 13.46 8.63
C GLN A 155 0.29 13.38 9.11
N ARG A 156 -0.55 14.29 8.59
CA ARG A 156 -1.98 14.46 8.91
C ARG A 156 -2.75 14.65 7.61
N THR A 157 -4.06 14.41 7.63
CA THR A 157 -4.91 14.57 6.44
C THR A 157 -5.66 15.90 6.46
N TYR A 158 -5.34 16.79 5.54
CA TYR A 158 -6.00 18.08 5.36
C TYR A 158 -6.43 18.27 3.90
N CYS A 159 -7.55 18.96 3.69
CA CYS A 159 -7.89 19.52 2.38
C CYS A 159 -7.01 20.74 2.09
N ASP A 160 -6.98 21.20 0.84
CA ASP A 160 -6.15 22.34 0.43
C ASP A 160 -6.39 23.59 1.30
N LYS A 161 -7.65 23.93 1.61
CA LYS A 161 -7.98 25.07 2.47
C LYS A 161 -7.38 24.95 3.88
N CYS A 162 -7.56 23.79 4.52
CA CYS A 162 -7.03 23.57 5.86
C CYS A 162 -5.50 23.44 5.85
N PHE A 163 -4.92 22.90 4.78
CA PHE A 163 -3.49 22.83 4.56
C PHE A 163 -2.89 24.23 4.53
N ASP A 164 -3.42 25.13 3.69
CA ASP A 164 -2.90 26.49 3.53
C ASP A 164 -2.98 27.29 4.83
N GLU A 165 -4.10 27.19 5.56
CA GLU A 165 -4.25 27.86 6.85
C GLU A 165 -3.23 27.37 7.89
N VAL A 166 -3.02 26.06 8.00
CA VAL A 166 -2.06 25.49 8.95
C VAL A 166 -0.62 25.85 8.53
N PHE A 167 -0.34 25.80 7.24
CA PHE A 167 0.97 26.13 6.68
C PHE A 167 1.33 27.60 6.90
N LEU A 168 0.39 28.52 6.62
CA LEU A 168 0.56 29.96 6.87
C LEU A 168 0.77 30.25 8.35
N LYS A 169 -0.04 29.65 9.24
CA LYS A 169 0.11 29.83 10.69
C LYS A 169 1.49 29.38 11.18
N ARG A 170 1.98 28.24 10.72
CA ARG A 170 3.32 27.74 11.09
C ARG A 170 4.42 28.68 10.59
N ARG A 171 4.35 29.13 9.34
CA ARG A 171 5.33 30.06 8.76
C ARG A 171 5.35 31.41 9.46
N ASN A 172 4.17 31.95 9.79
CA ASN A 172 4.07 33.20 10.53
C ASN A 172 4.64 33.07 11.94
N TYR A 173 4.35 31.95 12.62
CA TYR A 173 4.94 31.66 13.93
C TYR A 173 6.47 31.59 13.88
N ASP A 174 7.04 30.88 12.91
CA ASP A 174 8.50 30.81 12.75
C ASP A 174 9.10 32.22 12.50
N THR A 175 8.40 33.07 11.75
CA THR A 175 8.82 34.46 11.50
C THR A 175 8.75 35.31 12.79
N GLU A 176 7.65 35.23 13.53
CA GLU A 176 7.50 35.92 14.82
C GLU A 176 8.57 35.48 15.85
N ILE A 177 8.97 34.22 15.80
CA ILE A 177 10.05 33.67 16.64
C ILE A 177 11.39 34.29 16.25
N GLU A 178 11.71 34.40 14.96
CA GLU A 178 12.93 35.08 14.52
C GLU A 178 12.93 36.56 14.89
N ASP A 179 11.82 37.27 14.72
CA ASP A 179 11.70 38.69 15.06
C ASP A 179 11.87 38.96 16.56
N LYS A 180 11.53 37.98 17.42
CA LYS A 180 11.72 38.07 18.87
C LYS A 180 13.16 37.82 19.34
N LYS A 181 14.06 37.39 18.46
CA LYS A 181 15.47 37.18 18.81
C LYS A 181 16.21 38.51 18.82
N THR A 182 16.25 39.13 19.98
CA THR A 182 16.86 40.47 20.17
C THR A 182 18.15 40.43 20.96
N ILE A 183 18.47 39.30 21.59
CA ILE A 183 19.60 39.17 22.51
C ILE A 183 20.76 38.51 21.78
N GLU A 184 21.92 39.18 21.74
CA GLU A 184 23.13 38.65 21.08
C GLU A 184 23.97 37.79 22.05
N THR A 185 24.44 36.64 21.57
CA THR A 185 25.36 35.75 22.26
C THR A 185 26.82 36.10 21.98
N ARG A 186 27.76 35.54 22.75
CA ARG A 186 29.21 35.69 22.51
C ARG A 186 29.67 35.19 21.14
N SER A 187 28.89 34.30 20.53
CA SER A 187 29.13 33.77 19.19
C SER A 187 28.53 34.62 18.06
N GLY A 188 27.86 35.74 18.39
CA GLY A 188 27.16 36.61 17.44
C GLY A 188 25.80 36.07 16.98
N THR A 189 25.24 35.07 17.66
CA THR A 189 23.91 34.50 17.33
C THR A 189 22.83 35.24 18.13
N LEU A 190 21.70 35.57 17.50
CA LEU A 190 20.56 36.15 18.21
C LEU A 190 19.67 35.07 18.83
N VAL A 191 19.23 35.27 20.07
CA VAL A 191 18.37 34.36 20.84
C VAL A 191 17.19 35.10 21.48
N GLN A 192 16.17 34.38 21.94
CA GLN A 192 14.89 34.96 22.39
C GLN A 192 14.87 35.30 23.88
N SER A 193 15.70 34.64 24.68
CA SER A 193 15.72 34.82 26.13
C SER A 193 17.13 34.79 26.71
N ASP A 194 17.29 35.40 27.89
CA ASP A 194 18.55 35.36 28.62
C ASP A 194 18.98 33.94 29.02
N GLY A 195 18.01 33.05 29.29
CA GLY A 195 18.29 31.64 29.56
C GLY A 195 18.94 30.95 28.36
N GLU A 196 18.42 31.18 27.15
CA GLU A 196 19.02 30.68 25.91
C GLU A 196 20.40 31.28 25.65
N ARG A 197 20.60 32.57 25.95
CA ARG A 197 21.92 33.23 25.83
C ARG A 197 22.95 32.54 26.73
N ILE A 198 22.61 32.31 28.00
CA ILE A 198 23.51 31.66 28.96
C ILE A 198 23.89 30.25 28.48
N ILE A 199 22.92 29.48 27.97
CA ILE A 199 23.19 28.12 27.46
C ILE A 199 24.04 28.18 26.18
N ALA A 200 23.75 29.09 25.26
CA ALA A 200 24.52 29.26 24.02
C ALA A 200 25.97 29.70 24.32
N ASP A 201 26.17 30.66 25.21
CA ASP A 201 27.49 31.12 25.65
C ASP A 201 28.27 30.00 26.36
N PHE A 202 27.59 29.20 27.18
CA PHE A 202 28.18 28.05 27.84
C PHE A 202 28.65 27.01 26.82
N LEU A 203 27.84 26.67 25.82
CA LEU A 203 28.22 25.72 24.78
C LEU A 203 29.35 26.24 23.89
N HIS A 204 29.33 27.53 23.57
CA HIS A 204 30.43 28.20 22.87
C HIS A 204 31.75 28.08 23.65
N SER A 205 31.73 28.30 24.98
CA SER A 205 32.91 28.15 25.84
C SER A 205 33.48 26.72 25.89
N LYS A 206 32.67 25.72 25.52
CA LYS A 206 33.05 24.30 25.46
C LYS A 206 33.42 23.84 24.05
N ASN A 207 33.50 24.74 23.06
CA ASN A 207 33.67 24.40 21.64
C ASN A 207 32.61 23.43 21.09
N ILE A 208 31.39 23.46 21.64
CA ILE A 208 30.26 22.65 21.17
C ILE A 208 29.42 23.53 20.26
N SER A 209 29.52 23.33 18.95
CA SER A 209 29.03 24.30 17.96
C SER A 209 27.51 24.36 17.80
N LYS A 210 26.72 23.48 18.43
CA LYS A 210 25.24 23.47 18.31
C LYS A 210 24.56 22.95 19.58
N LEU A 211 23.53 23.66 20.06
CA LEU A 211 22.45 23.01 20.82
C LEU A 211 21.77 22.00 19.88
N PRO A 212 21.41 20.78 20.33
CA PRO A 212 20.43 19.95 19.64
C PRO A 212 19.04 20.55 19.85
N ILE A 213 18.80 21.76 19.33
CA ILE A 213 17.44 22.28 19.18
C ILE A 213 16.82 21.42 18.09
N ARG A 214 15.65 20.83 18.38
CA ARG A 214 14.91 19.98 17.44
C ARG A 214 14.91 20.64 16.07
N ARG A 215 15.39 19.90 15.06
CA ARG A 215 15.39 20.31 13.65
C ARG A 215 14.02 20.89 13.28
N THR A 216 13.98 22.18 12.99
CA THR A 216 12.93 22.78 12.17
C THR A 216 13.59 23.27 10.87
N ASP A 217 13.43 22.46 9.84
CA ASP A 217 13.27 22.81 8.41
C ASP A 217 14.26 23.73 7.68
N GLN A 218 15.44 24.08 8.22
CA GLN A 218 16.45 24.78 7.40
C GLN A 218 17.07 23.91 6.29
N ASP A 219 16.93 22.58 6.33
CA ASP A 219 17.45 21.66 5.30
C ASP A 219 16.50 21.42 4.10
N HIS A 220 15.30 22.03 4.05
CA HIS A 220 14.36 21.82 2.94
C HIS A 220 14.40 22.90 1.84
N ARG A 221 15.23 23.94 1.97
CA ARG A 221 15.44 24.95 0.89
C ARG A 221 16.33 24.48 -0.26
N ARG A 222 16.73 23.20 -0.34
CA ARG A 222 17.51 22.64 -1.46
C ARG A 222 16.75 21.72 -2.41
N ILE A 223 15.44 21.50 -2.21
CA ILE A 223 14.66 20.62 -3.09
C ILE A 223 13.34 21.32 -3.42
N CYS A 224 13.40 22.35 -4.28
CA CYS A 224 12.30 22.85 -5.13
C CYS A 224 12.74 24.17 -5.80
N HIS A 225 13.64 24.09 -6.78
CA HIS A 225 13.64 25.06 -7.87
C HIS A 225 12.84 24.47 -9.03
N PRO A 226 11.67 25.03 -9.40
CA PRO A 226 11.11 24.89 -10.72
C PRO A 226 11.48 26.15 -11.51
N SER A 227 12.58 26.13 -12.25
CA SER A 227 12.90 27.19 -13.22
C SER A 227 13.82 26.65 -14.30
N GLY A 228 13.28 26.43 -15.50
CA GLY A 228 14.07 26.00 -16.65
C GLY A 228 13.30 25.40 -17.82
N PHE A 229 12.04 25.80 -18.05
CA PHE A 229 11.43 25.67 -19.37
C PHE A 229 11.87 26.89 -20.18
N LEU A 230 12.79 26.68 -21.12
CA LEU A 230 13.10 27.62 -22.20
C LEU A 230 11.94 27.60 -23.22
N PRO A 231 11.58 28.77 -23.76
CA PRO A 231 11.45 28.81 -25.21
C PRO A 231 12.11 30.03 -25.86
N SER A 232 12.68 29.76 -27.04
CA SER A 232 13.22 30.65 -28.09
C SER A 232 14.55 31.33 -27.81
#